data_AF-A0A364Y2T8-F1
#
_entry.id   AF-A0A364Y2T8-F1
#
_cell.length_a   1.000
_cell.length_b   1.000
_cell.length_c   1.000
_cell.angle_alpha   90.00
_cell.angle_beta   90.00
_cell.angle_gamma   90.00
#
_symmetry.space_group_name_H-M   'P 1'
#
loop_
_entity.id
_entity.type
_entity.pdbx_description
1 polymer ?
#
loop_
_entity_poly.entity_id
_entity_poly.type
_entity_poly.pdbx_seq_one_letter_code
_entity_poly.pdbx_strand_id
1 'polypeptide(L)'
;MKLKLTRYPLVRMPDETQITLFLIKEELKSRKIFHALYDIGIDDCYFQPHLDSLIMGSIGLDDGSDKTFESYTDILDRRSRKIEADNDSIMKQALKAYHELMTLKSKLKSQNVRIR
;
A
#
# COMPACT_ATOMS: atom_id res chain seq x y z
N MET A 1 21.76 6.67 17.23
CA MET A 1 21.55 6.60 15.77
C MET A 1 20.94 7.93 15.32
N LYS A 2 21.63 8.75 14.52
CA LYS A 2 21.15 10.07 14.09
C LYS A 2 20.40 9.93 12.76
N LEU A 3 19.10 10.21 12.76
CA LEU A 3 18.26 10.22 11.55
C LEU A 3 18.62 11.45 10.70
N LYS A 4 19.06 11.23 9.46
CA LYS A 4 19.31 12.30 8.49
C LYS A 4 17.97 12.86 8.01
N LEU A 5 17.74 14.16 8.25
CA LEU A 5 16.54 14.90 7.84
C LEU A 5 16.47 15.05 6.31
N THR A 6 15.48 14.43 5.69
CA THR A 6 15.10 14.64 4.29
C THR A 6 14.32 15.94 4.11
N ARG A 7 14.62 16.67 3.02
CA ARG A 7 14.10 18.00 2.64
C ARG A 7 12.64 17.97 2.15
N TYR A 8 11.69 17.61 3.00
CA TYR A 8 10.26 17.81 2.73
C TYR A 8 9.67 18.73 3.81
N PRO A 9 8.70 19.60 3.48
CA PRO A 9 8.08 20.48 4.48
C PRO A 9 7.54 19.63 5.63
N LEU A 10 7.95 20.00 6.84
CA LEU A 10 7.77 19.29 8.12
C LEU A 10 6.31 19.30 8.61
N VAL A 11 5.35 18.97 7.75
CA VAL A 11 4.02 18.62 8.24
C VAL A 11 4.17 17.27 8.93
N ARG A 12 4.23 17.28 10.25
CA ARG A 12 4.24 16.07 11.06
C ARG A 12 2.93 15.33 10.77
N MET A 13 3.02 14.25 10.00
CA MET A 13 1.85 13.43 9.68
C MET A 13 1.33 12.78 10.98
N PRO A 14 0.02 12.55 11.11
CA PRO A 14 -0.51 11.73 12.20
C PRO A 14 0.22 10.39 12.27
N ASP A 15 0.46 9.87 13.47
CA ASP A 15 1.23 8.65 13.67
C ASP A 15 0.59 7.44 12.96
N GLU A 16 -0.74 7.37 12.92
CA GLU A 16 -1.49 6.35 12.15
C GLU A 16 -1.19 6.40 10.65
N THR A 17 -1.08 7.60 10.07
CA THR A 17 -0.71 7.78 8.66
C THR A 17 0.73 7.35 8.41
N GLN A 18 1.65 7.65 9.34
CA GLN A 18 3.05 7.24 9.23
C GLN A 18 3.18 5.71 9.26
N ILE A 19 2.50 5.06 10.21
CA ILE A 19 2.48 3.59 10.32
C ILE A 19 1.88 2.97 9.07
N THR A 20 0.75 3.48 8.59
CA THR A 20 0.11 2.99 7.36
C THR A 20 1.04 3.13 6.16
N LEU A 21 1.69 4.28 5.98
CA LEU A 21 2.63 4.49 4.88
C LEU A 21 3.84 3.55 4.99
N PHE A 22 4.32 3.30 6.21
CA PHE A 22 5.38 2.32 6.43
C PHE A 22 4.94 0.91 6.00
N LEU A 23 3.76 0.47 6.40
CA LEU A 23 3.22 -0.85 6.01
C LEU A 23 3.06 -0.95 4.49
N ILE A 24 2.46 0.06 3.84
CA ILE A 24 2.31 0.10 2.38
C ILE A 24 3.69 0.02 1.71
N LYS A 25 4.69 0.73 2.24
CA LYS A 25 6.05 0.72 1.69
C LYS A 25 6.67 -0.67 1.71
N GLU A 26 6.55 -1.40 2.82
CA GLU A 26 7.10 -2.75 2.94
C GLU A 26 6.31 -3.77 2.10
N GLU A 27 4.99 -3.64 2.01
CA GLU A 27 4.14 -4.46 1.13
C GLU A 27 4.51 -4.28 -0.35
N LEU A 28 4.72 -3.03 -0.79
CA LEU A 28 5.13 -2.75 -2.17
C LEU A 28 6.51 -3.34 -2.49
N LYS A 29 7.45 -3.32 -1.54
CA LYS A 29 8.76 -3.95 -1.70
C LYS A 29 8.64 -5.47 -1.80
N SER A 30 7.83 -6.08 -0.93
CA SER A 30 7.51 -7.51 -0.98
C SER A 30 6.99 -7.88 -2.37
N ARG A 31 5.91 -7.26 -2.82
CA ARG A 31 5.31 -7.52 -4.14
C ARG A 31 6.30 -7.34 -5.29
N LYS A 32 7.14 -6.30 -5.29
CA LYS A 32 8.15 -6.09 -6.32
C LYS A 32 9.18 -7.23 -6.37
N ILE A 33 9.63 -7.71 -5.22
CA ILE A 33 10.58 -8.83 -5.12
C ILE A 33 9.91 -10.10 -5.67
N PHE A 34 8.70 -10.41 -5.23
CA PHE A 34 8.02 -11.62 -5.62
C PHE A 34 7.58 -11.62 -7.09
N HIS A 35 7.27 -10.46 -7.66
CA HIS A 35 7.13 -10.32 -9.11
C HIS A 35 8.43 -10.64 -9.86
N ALA A 36 9.57 -10.13 -9.38
CA ALA A 36 10.84 -10.43 -10.01
C ALA A 36 11.21 -11.92 -9.91
N LEU A 37 10.87 -12.57 -8.79
CA LEU A 37 11.02 -14.02 -8.62
C LEU A 37 10.11 -14.80 -9.59
N TYR A 38 8.85 -14.42 -9.68
CA TYR A 38 7.90 -15.03 -10.61
C TYR A 38 8.35 -14.88 -12.07
N ASP A 39 8.84 -13.70 -12.47
CA ASP A 39 9.31 -13.42 -13.82
C ASP A 39 10.53 -14.29 -14.22
N ILE A 40 11.28 -14.83 -13.26
CA ILE A 40 12.39 -15.78 -13.49
C ILE A 40 11.99 -17.26 -13.27
N GLY A 41 10.70 -17.54 -13.10
CA GLY A 41 10.17 -18.89 -12.93
C GLY A 41 10.20 -19.44 -11.51
N ILE A 42 10.35 -18.56 -10.50
CA ILE A 42 10.20 -18.92 -9.08
C ILE A 42 8.80 -18.47 -8.64
N ASP A 43 7.83 -19.37 -8.71
CA ASP A 43 6.40 -19.10 -8.48
C ASP A 43 5.84 -19.72 -7.19
N ASP A 44 6.45 -20.78 -6.65
CA ASP A 44 6.00 -21.45 -5.42
C ASP A 44 6.71 -20.94 -4.14
N CYS A 45 6.41 -19.69 -3.73
CA CYS A 45 7.02 -19.09 -2.55
C CYS A 45 6.02 -18.84 -1.40
N TYR A 46 6.00 -19.76 -0.44
CA TYR A 46 5.13 -19.72 0.76
C TYR A 46 5.45 -18.63 1.78
N PHE A 47 6.56 -17.91 1.61
CA PHE A 47 7.08 -16.97 2.61
C PHE A 47 6.82 -15.51 2.24
N GLN A 48 5.89 -15.24 1.32
CA GLN A 48 5.50 -13.88 0.99
C GLN A 48 4.82 -13.23 2.21
N PRO A 49 5.36 -12.12 2.75
CA PRO A 49 4.64 -11.38 3.77
C PRO A 49 3.42 -10.71 3.14
N HIS A 50 2.28 -10.89 3.79
CA HIS A 50 0.99 -10.31 3.43
C HIS A 50 0.59 -9.30 4.51
N LEU A 51 0.75 -8.01 4.23
CA LEU A 51 0.39 -6.92 5.15
C LEU A 51 -1.02 -6.36 4.88
N ASP A 52 -1.78 -7.03 4.03
CA ASP A 52 -3.03 -6.53 3.46
C ASP A 52 -4.06 -6.17 4.56
N SER A 53 -4.28 -7.10 5.50
CA SER A 53 -5.22 -6.91 6.62
C SER A 53 -4.80 -5.77 7.56
N LEU A 54 -3.49 -5.60 7.79
CA LEU A 54 -2.99 -4.51 8.64
C LEU A 54 -3.18 -3.15 7.97
N ILE A 55 -2.92 -3.07 6.66
CA ILE A 55 -3.09 -1.83 5.89
C ILE A 55 -4.57 -1.48 5.76
N MET A 56 -5.42 -2.45 5.37
CA MET A 56 -6.86 -2.23 5.20
C MET A 56 -7.52 -1.87 6.54
N GLY A 57 -7.12 -2.53 7.63
CA GLY A 57 -7.56 -2.22 8.98
C GLY A 57 -7.12 -0.82 9.43
N SER A 58 -5.85 -0.43 9.21
CA SER A 58 -5.33 0.87 9.66
C SER A 58 -6.01 2.06 8.98
N ILE A 59 -6.47 1.89 7.74
CA ILE A 59 -7.23 2.92 7.04
C ILE A 59 -8.74 2.73 7.13
N GLY A 60 -9.26 1.71 7.83
CA GLY A 60 -10.69 1.42 7.89
C GLY A 60 -11.33 1.23 6.52
N LEU A 61 -10.64 0.47 5.66
CA LEU A 61 -11.12 0.01 4.35
C LEU A 61 -11.63 -1.43 4.41
N ASP A 62 -11.28 -2.18 5.45
CA ASP A 62 -11.74 -3.57 5.62
C ASP A 62 -13.25 -3.63 5.88
N ASP A 63 -14.00 -4.02 4.85
CA ASP A 63 -15.44 -4.26 4.87
C ASP A 63 -15.79 -5.76 4.74
N GLY A 64 -14.78 -6.64 4.78
CA GLY A 64 -14.92 -8.09 4.59
C GLY A 64 -15.37 -8.52 3.19
N SER A 65 -15.41 -7.62 2.20
CA SER A 65 -15.82 -7.98 0.83
C SER A 65 -14.63 -8.31 -0.07
N ASP A 66 -14.77 -9.40 -0.84
CA ASP A 66 -13.78 -9.82 -1.83
C ASP A 66 -13.48 -8.71 -2.84
N LYS A 67 -14.51 -7.96 -3.26
CA LYS A 67 -14.38 -6.87 -4.22
C LYS A 67 -13.49 -5.72 -3.71
N THR A 68 -13.58 -5.40 -2.43
CA THR A 68 -12.72 -4.38 -1.82
C THR A 68 -11.29 -4.90 -1.72
N PHE A 69 -11.11 -6.17 -1.38
CA PHE A 69 -9.80 -6.83 -1.36
C PHE A 69 -9.15 -6.91 -2.75
N GLU A 70 -9.90 -7.26 -3.80
CA GLU A 70 -9.44 -7.24 -5.19
C GLU A 70 -8.99 -5.83 -5.61
N SER A 71 -9.82 -4.81 -5.34
CA SER A 71 -9.49 -3.42 -5.66
C SER A 71 -8.23 -2.94 -4.93
N TYR A 72 -8.07 -3.34 -3.67
CA TYR A 72 -6.87 -3.07 -2.88
C TYR A 72 -5.65 -3.75 -3.51
N THR A 73 -5.77 -5.04 -3.85
CA THR A 73 -4.70 -5.86 -4.42
C THR A 73 -4.24 -5.28 -5.75
N ASP A 74 -5.16 -4.90 -6.62
CA ASP A 74 -4.87 -4.27 -7.92
C ASP A 74 -4.09 -2.95 -7.77
N ILE A 75 -4.46 -2.12 -6.79
CA ILE A 75 -3.77 -0.84 -6.54
C ILE A 75 -2.31 -1.12 -6.16
N LEU A 76 -2.08 -2.03 -5.20
CA LEU A 76 -0.73 -2.32 -4.75
C LEU A 76 0.10 -3.06 -5.81
N ASP A 77 -0.51 -3.98 -6.55
CA ASP A 77 0.14 -4.70 -7.63
C ASP A 77 0.66 -3.74 -8.71
N ARG A 78 -0.23 -2.90 -9.23
CA ARG A 78 0.08 -1.88 -10.24
C ARG A 78 1.13 -0.88 -9.75
N ARG A 79 1.12 -0.53 -8.46
CA ARG A 79 2.07 0.42 -7.88
C ARG A 79 3.45 -0.22 -7.66
N SER A 80 3.50 -1.48 -7.24
CA SER A 80 4.74 -2.22 -7.02
C SER A 80 5.54 -2.38 -8.31
N ARG A 81 4.88 -2.67 -9.44
CA ARG A 81 5.52 -2.83 -10.75
C ARG A 81 6.26 -1.56 -11.22
N LYS A 82 5.82 -0.38 -10.78
CA LYS A 82 6.38 0.94 -11.13
C LYS A 82 7.51 1.40 -10.21
N ILE A 83 7.99 0.53 -9.32
CA ILE A 83 9.10 0.82 -8.43
C ILE A 83 10.42 0.59 -9.18
N GLU A 84 11.25 1.63 -9.12
CA GLU A 84 12.67 1.58 -9.49
C GLU A 84 13.50 1.29 -8.23
N ALA A 85 14.74 0.84 -8.41
CA ALA A 85 15.63 0.42 -7.31
C ALA A 85 16.20 1.61 -6.48
N ASP A 86 15.35 2.55 -6.10
CA ASP A 86 15.69 3.72 -5.30
C ASP A 86 14.59 4.06 -4.27
N ASN A 87 15.02 4.62 -3.13
CA ASN A 87 14.12 4.90 -2.00
C ASN A 87 13.07 5.98 -2.32
N ASP A 88 13.39 6.93 -3.20
CA ASP A 88 12.47 8.02 -3.54
C ASP A 88 11.31 7.49 -4.40
N SER A 89 11.59 6.58 -5.33
CA SER A 89 10.61 5.87 -6.14
C SER A 89 9.68 5.02 -5.28
N ILE A 90 10.24 4.26 -4.32
CA ILE A 90 9.46 3.47 -3.36
C ILE A 90 8.51 4.39 -2.57
N MET A 91 9.02 5.47 -1.97
CA MET A 91 8.20 6.40 -1.19
C MET A 91 7.12 7.08 -2.05
N LYS A 92 7.48 7.48 -3.27
CA LYS A 92 6.53 8.08 -4.23
C LYS A 92 5.40 7.13 -4.59
N GLN A 93 5.68 5.85 -4.82
CA GLN A 93 4.62 4.88 -5.10
C GLN A 93 3.79 4.56 -3.85
N ALA A 94 4.40 4.51 -2.66
CA ALA A 94 3.68 4.33 -1.41
C ALA A 94 2.66 5.45 -1.14
N LEU A 95 3.07 6.72 -1.34
CA LEU A 95 2.17 7.87 -1.22
C LEU A 95 1.02 7.82 -2.24
N LYS A 96 1.30 7.42 -3.49
CA LYS A 96 0.27 7.27 -4.52
C LYS A 96 -0.71 6.14 -4.19
N ALA A 97 -0.20 5.00 -3.74
CA ALA A 97 -1.01 3.87 -3.29
C ALA A 97 -1.93 4.29 -2.13
N TYR A 98 -1.37 4.94 -1.11
CA TYR A 98 -2.16 5.46 0.01
C TYR A 98 -3.27 6.41 -0.46
N HIS A 99 -2.97 7.35 -1.35
CA HIS A 99 -3.97 8.27 -1.89
C HIS A 99 -5.10 7.56 -2.65
N GLU A 100 -4.76 6.54 -3.45
CA GLU A 100 -5.76 5.71 -4.15
C GLU A 100 -6.62 4.90 -3.20
N LEU A 101 -6.03 4.32 -2.15
CA LEU A 101 -6.78 3.59 -1.12
C LEU A 101 -7.75 4.50 -0.36
N MET A 102 -7.33 5.73 -0.03
CA MET A 102 -8.22 6.71 0.60
C MET A 102 -9.34 7.18 -0.34
N THR A 103 -9.05 7.25 -1.64
CA THR A 103 -10.06 7.53 -2.67
C THR A 103 -11.07 6.38 -2.78
N LEU A 104 -10.60 5.14 -2.77
CA LEU A 104 -11.43 3.94 -2.77
C LEU A 104 -12.35 3.92 -1.54
N LYS A 105 -11.79 4.11 -0.34
CA LYS A 105 -12.55 4.24 0.92
C LYS A 105 -13.67 5.27 0.81
N SER A 106 -13.37 6.44 0.25
CA SER A 106 -14.34 7.53 0.10
C SER A 106 -15.48 7.17 -0.88
N LYS A 107 -15.17 6.45 -1.96
CA LYS A 107 -16.17 5.95 -2.92
C LYS A 107 -17.10 4.92 -2.29
N LEU A 108 -16.55 3.96 -1.54
CA LEU A 108 -17.34 2.92 -0.86
C LEU A 108 -18.27 3.53 0.20
N LYS A 109 -17.77 4.48 1.00
CA LYS A 109 -18.62 5.25 1.94
C LYS A 109 -19.77 5.95 1.24
N SER A 110 -19.52 6.58 0.10
CA SER A 110 -20.55 7.30 -0.66
C SER A 110 -21.61 6.37 -1.25
N GLN A 111 -21.24 5.15 -1.62
CA GLN A 111 -22.18 4.13 -2.12
C GLN A 111 -23.06 3.58 -0.99
N ASN A 112 -22.49 3.32 0.18
CA ASN A 112 -23.25 2.84 1.34
C ASN A 112 -24.28 3.86 1.88
N VAL A 113 -24.03 5.16 1.71
CA VAL A 113 -24.99 6.21 2.08
C VAL A 113 -26.17 6.30 1.10
N ARG A 114 -26.01 5.91 -0.17
CA ARG A 114 -27.08 5.99 -1.18
C ARG A 114 -28.11 4.85 -1.12
N ILE A 115 -27.84 3.81 -0.33
CA ILE A 115 -28.68 2.60 -0.22
C ILE A 115 -29.50 2.63 1.10
N ARG A 116 -29.37 3.68 1.91
CA ARG A 116 -30.19 3.96 3.09
C ARG A 116 -31.17 5.08 2.80
#